data_AF-A0A698FKC3-F1
#
_entry.id   AF-A0A698FKC3-F1
#
_cell.length_a   1.000
_cell.length_b   1.000
_cell.length_c   1.000
_cell.angle_alpha   90.00
_cell.angle_beta   90.00
_cell.angle_gamma   90.00
#
_symmetry.space_group_name_H-M   'P 1'
#
loop_
_entity.id
_entity.type
_entity.pdbx_description
1 polymer ?
#
loop_
_entity_poly.entity_id
_entity_poly.type
_entity_poly.pdbx_seq_one_letter_code
_entity_poly.pdbx_strand_id
1 'polypeptide(L)'
;MHTFNEKQIQEALNRPFPDYVNNLRYRNGKLQKDCYIRGVLGEIFIRDILDSYGFITKSNENNDDNTDRDLLIYGLNIRSSQILFQKEIKIEIKTSLIPYNGFNYINEGDIKIYKKTNDFKNDIYWDFGIQIYFHKYRIPWEERIQNIYETNQDQKELLKLYSTLNFDLFWISRQNAIFANSLSLDKIWYHANKVYWRCPIIECNRNFYEFIIGLLNGIIDTQCQEISMLKNYILSNNTK
;
A
#
# COMPACT_ATOMS: atom_id res chain seq x y z
N MET A 1 -6.85 15.72 2.23
CA MET A 1 -5.70 15.95 1.33
C MET A 1 -4.43 15.89 2.14
N HIS A 2 -3.54 14.97 1.81
CA HIS A 2 -2.28 14.73 2.53
C HIS A 2 -1.09 15.25 1.72
N THR A 3 0.03 15.51 2.41
CA THR A 3 1.31 15.96 1.85
C THR A 3 2.45 15.26 2.58
N PHE A 4 3.62 15.18 1.94
CA PHE A 4 4.83 14.66 2.59
C PHE A 4 5.63 15.77 3.25
N ASN A 5 6.21 15.49 4.41
CA ASN A 5 7.18 16.40 5.02
C ASN A 5 8.57 16.20 4.40
N GLU A 6 9.47 17.16 4.64
CA GLU A 6 10.81 17.14 4.03
C GLU A 6 11.62 15.90 4.42
N LYS A 7 11.54 15.46 5.67
CA LYS A 7 12.25 14.27 6.17
C LYS A 7 11.81 13.00 5.43
N GLN A 8 10.51 12.83 5.20
CA GLN A 8 9.97 11.70 4.45
C GLN A 8 10.47 11.69 3.01
N ILE A 9 10.54 12.87 2.38
CA ILE A 9 11.03 12.99 0.99
C ILE A 9 12.53 12.71 0.92
N GLN A 10 13.32 13.25 1.84
CA GLN A 10 14.75 12.96 1.90
C GLN A 10 15.02 11.48 2.13
N GLU A 11 14.28 10.84 3.03
CA GLU A 11 14.37 9.40 3.27
C GLU A 11 14.06 8.60 1.99
N ALA A 12 12.98 8.93 1.28
CA ALA A 12 12.64 8.27 0.01
C ALA A 12 13.70 8.48 -1.09
N LEU A 13 14.28 9.67 -1.18
CA LEU A 13 15.33 9.99 -2.16
C LEU A 13 16.66 9.28 -1.86
N ASN A 14 16.96 9.05 -0.59
CA ASN A 14 18.16 8.36 -0.13
C ASN A 14 18.02 6.83 -0.20
N ARG A 15 16.82 6.31 -0.44
CA ARG A 15 16.58 4.87 -0.48
C ARG A 15 17.27 4.25 -1.71
N PRO A 16 18.06 3.18 -1.54
CA PRO A 16 18.75 2.54 -2.66
C PRO A 16 17.75 2.07 -3.72
N PHE A 17 17.97 2.45 -4.97
CA PHE A 17 17.16 1.94 -6.08
C PHE A 17 17.58 0.49 -6.36
N PRO A 18 16.68 -0.50 -6.25
CA PRO A 18 17.05 -1.90 -6.35
C PRO A 18 17.48 -2.27 -7.79
N ASP A 19 18.43 -3.21 -7.91
CA ASP A 19 18.89 -3.69 -9.22
C ASP A 19 17.85 -4.59 -9.92
N TYR A 20 16.95 -5.22 -9.15
CA TYR A 20 15.96 -6.18 -9.63
C TYR A 20 14.62 -5.54 -10.05
N VAL A 21 14.62 -4.43 -10.78
CA VAL A 21 13.36 -3.77 -11.17
C VAL A 21 12.71 -4.50 -12.36
N ASN A 22 12.12 -5.67 -12.09
CA ASN A 22 11.42 -6.47 -13.09
C ASN A 22 10.05 -5.92 -13.47
N ASN A 23 9.39 -5.19 -12.57
CA ASN A 23 7.99 -4.80 -12.75
C ASN A 23 7.79 -3.46 -13.47
N LEU A 24 8.86 -2.69 -13.71
CA LEU A 24 8.87 -1.40 -14.41
C LEU A 24 9.73 -1.41 -15.70
N ARG A 25 10.18 -2.60 -16.16
CA ARG A 25 11.12 -2.85 -17.26
C ARG A 25 10.88 -2.11 -18.59
N TYR A 26 9.69 -1.57 -18.83
CA TYR A 26 9.33 -0.92 -20.09
C TYR A 26 9.53 0.61 -20.10
N ARG A 27 9.82 1.23 -18.95
CA ARG A 27 10.03 2.68 -18.84
C ARG A 27 11.52 3.00 -18.81
N ASN A 28 11.91 4.21 -19.23
CA ASN A 28 13.31 4.65 -19.07
C ASN A 28 13.71 4.67 -17.57
N GLY A 29 14.99 4.50 -17.27
CA GLY A 29 15.47 4.34 -15.89
C GLY A 29 15.09 5.49 -14.95
N LYS A 30 14.98 6.72 -15.48
CA LYS A 30 14.57 7.91 -14.72
C LYS A 30 13.12 7.79 -14.23
N LEU A 31 12.21 7.37 -15.10
CA LEU A 31 10.81 7.14 -14.75
C LEU A 31 10.62 5.91 -13.87
N GLN A 32 11.46 4.88 -13.99
CA GLN A 32 11.44 3.76 -13.06
C GLN A 32 11.82 4.23 -11.64
N LYS A 33 12.86 5.06 -11.53
CA LYS A 33 13.29 5.66 -10.26
C LYS A 33 12.21 6.55 -9.64
N ASP A 34 11.53 7.40 -10.43
CA ASP A 34 10.36 8.18 -9.96
C ASP A 34 9.25 7.27 -9.42
N CYS A 35 8.88 6.22 -10.17
CA CYS A 35 7.83 5.30 -9.74
C CYS A 35 8.18 4.62 -8.40
N TYR A 36 9.45 4.23 -8.23
CA TYR A 36 9.96 3.66 -6.98
C TYR A 36 9.91 4.68 -5.83
N ILE A 37 10.45 5.89 -6.03
CA ILE A 37 10.43 6.96 -5.01
C ILE A 37 9.00 7.25 -4.57
N ARG A 38 8.05 7.35 -5.50
CA ARG A 38 6.63 7.56 -5.16
C ARG A 38 6.02 6.40 -4.38
N GLY A 39 6.41 5.15 -4.68
CA GLY A 39 6.04 3.98 -3.89
C GLY A 39 6.56 4.07 -2.45
N VAL A 40 7.86 4.33 -2.30
CA VAL A 40 8.54 4.50 -1.01
C VAL A 40 7.96 5.65 -0.20
N LEU A 41 7.64 6.79 -0.83
CA LEU A 41 6.95 7.89 -0.17
C LEU A 41 5.61 7.47 0.42
N GLY A 42 4.83 6.68 -0.34
CA GLY A 42 3.60 6.08 0.14
C GLY A 42 3.84 5.22 1.37
N GLU A 43 4.80 4.28 1.28
CA GLU A 43 5.17 3.40 2.40
C GLU A 43 5.58 4.17 3.66
N ILE A 44 6.49 5.13 3.54
CA ILE A 44 6.98 5.97 4.66
C ILE A 44 5.83 6.70 5.33
N PHE A 45 4.91 7.29 4.55
CA PHE A 45 3.77 8.01 5.11
C PHE A 45 2.86 7.09 5.93
N ILE A 46 2.57 5.89 5.43
CA ILE A 46 1.74 4.91 6.16
C ILE A 46 2.44 4.41 7.40
N ARG A 47 3.73 4.09 7.29
CA ARG A 47 4.59 3.70 8.41
C ARG A 47 4.57 4.74 9.52
N ASP A 48 4.89 5.99 9.21
CA ASP A 48 4.98 7.06 10.20
C ASP A 48 3.66 7.27 10.95
N ILE A 49 2.51 7.15 10.27
CA ILE A 49 1.21 7.23 10.94
C ILE A 49 0.99 6.01 11.83
N LEU A 50 1.22 4.79 11.33
CA LEU A 50 1.08 3.56 12.12
C LEU A 50 1.95 3.61 13.38
N ASP A 51 3.21 4.00 13.25
CA ASP A 51 4.16 4.16 14.35
C ASP A 51 3.65 5.20 15.36
N SER A 52 3.02 6.29 14.90
CA SER A 52 2.42 7.30 15.80
C SER A 52 1.24 6.77 16.63
N TYR A 53 0.59 5.70 16.17
CA TYR A 53 -0.45 4.96 16.90
C TYR A 53 0.11 3.77 17.70
N GLY A 54 1.44 3.63 17.75
CA GLY A 54 2.14 2.61 18.51
C GLY A 54 2.29 1.28 17.77
N PHE A 55 1.86 1.15 16.52
CA PHE A 55 2.12 -0.06 15.75
C PHE A 55 3.62 -0.22 15.52
N ILE A 56 4.08 -1.47 15.48
CA ILE A 56 5.46 -1.80 15.21
C ILE A 56 5.54 -2.36 13.80
N THR A 57 6.26 -1.64 12.94
CA THR A 57 6.24 -1.86 11.51
C THR A 57 7.61 -2.24 10.96
N LYS A 58 7.63 -3.03 9.87
CA LYS A 58 8.85 -3.39 9.14
C LYS A 58 8.60 -3.22 7.64
N SER A 59 9.45 -2.44 6.98
CA SER A 59 9.52 -2.37 5.51
C SER A 59 10.08 -3.67 4.94
N ASN A 60 9.59 -4.07 3.78
CA ASN A 60 9.93 -5.36 3.18
C ASN A 60 11.30 -5.42 2.47
N GLU A 61 12.14 -4.39 2.58
CA GLU A 61 13.46 -4.36 1.92
C GLU A 61 14.44 -5.45 2.40
N ASN A 62 14.10 -6.17 3.47
CA ASN A 62 14.98 -7.09 4.17
C ASN A 62 14.53 -8.57 4.10
N ASN A 63 13.76 -8.99 3.09
CA ASN A 63 13.31 -10.38 3.00
C ASN A 63 13.76 -11.05 1.69
N ASP A 64 14.42 -12.22 1.83
CA ASP A 64 14.84 -13.13 0.76
C ASP A 64 13.67 -13.77 -0.04
N ASP A 65 12.43 -13.52 0.38
CA ASP A 65 11.26 -14.31 -0.01
C ASP A 65 10.58 -13.86 -1.32
N ASN A 66 11.17 -12.92 -2.10
CA ASN A 66 10.67 -12.46 -3.40
C ASN A 66 9.17 -12.05 -3.42
N THR A 67 8.56 -11.77 -2.26
CA THR A 67 7.16 -11.35 -2.20
C THR A 67 7.11 -9.83 -2.21
N ASP A 68 6.52 -9.25 -3.27
CA ASP A 68 6.24 -7.81 -3.43
C ASP A 68 5.26 -7.33 -2.34
N ARG A 69 5.71 -7.10 -1.11
CA ARG A 69 4.91 -6.45 -0.05
C ARG A 69 5.57 -5.13 0.31
N ASP A 70 4.81 -4.14 0.73
CA ASP A 70 5.37 -2.83 1.07
C ASP A 70 5.63 -2.70 2.58
N LEU A 71 4.65 -3.08 3.42
CA LEU A 71 4.75 -2.91 4.88
C LEU A 71 4.18 -4.11 5.66
N LEU A 72 4.85 -4.48 6.76
CA LEU A 72 4.42 -5.50 7.72
C LEU A 72 4.18 -4.86 9.08
N ILE A 73 3.09 -5.25 9.75
CA ILE A 73 2.84 -4.92 11.16
C ILE A 73 2.99 -6.20 11.97
N TYR A 74 3.90 -6.18 12.94
CA TYR A 74 4.24 -7.37 13.74
C TYR A 74 4.04 -7.16 15.25
N GLY A 75 3.57 -5.99 15.66
CA GLY A 75 3.22 -5.74 17.05
C GLY A 75 2.59 -4.38 17.29
N LEU A 76 2.33 -4.13 18.58
CA LEU A 76 1.73 -2.90 19.10
C LEU A 76 2.39 -2.55 20.44
N ASN A 77 2.90 -1.33 20.55
CA ASN A 77 3.32 -0.72 21.79
C ASN A 77 2.11 -0.10 22.49
N ILE A 78 1.81 -0.57 23.70
CA ILE A 78 0.83 0.03 24.60
C ILE A 78 1.54 0.59 25.84
N ARG A 79 0.85 1.42 26.63
CA ARG A 79 1.48 2.16 27.74
C ARG A 79 2.27 1.29 28.72
N SER A 80 1.80 0.06 28.96
CA SER A 80 2.35 -0.85 29.96
C SER A 80 3.19 -1.98 29.38
N SER A 81 3.16 -2.21 28.07
CA SER A 81 3.77 -3.39 27.47
C SER A 81 3.86 -3.31 25.96
N GLN A 82 4.61 -4.24 25.40
CA GLN A 82 4.67 -4.50 23.97
C GLN A 82 3.93 -5.82 23.68
N ILE A 83 3.04 -5.80 22.69
CA ILE A 83 2.34 -6.97 22.18
C ILE A 83 2.97 -7.33 20.84
N LEU A 84 3.52 -8.53 20.72
CA LEU A 84 4.00 -9.07 19.45
C LEU A 84 2.95 -10.01 18.87
N PHE A 85 2.72 -9.89 17.57
CA PHE A 85 1.76 -10.74 16.87
C PHE A 85 2.43 -12.03 16.42
N GLN A 86 1.74 -13.16 16.59
CA GLN A 86 2.22 -14.44 16.06
C GLN A 86 2.27 -14.46 14.53
N LYS A 87 1.38 -13.70 13.90
CA LYS A 87 1.30 -13.52 12.46
C LYS A 87 1.32 -12.05 12.12
N GLU A 88 2.22 -11.68 11.22
CA GLU A 88 2.32 -10.32 10.70
C GLU A 88 1.09 -9.96 9.85
N ILE A 89 0.60 -8.73 10.03
CA ILE A 89 -0.41 -8.14 9.17
C ILE A 89 0.29 -7.50 7.98
N LYS A 90 -0.13 -7.88 6.77
CA LYS A 90 0.50 -7.49 5.51
C LYS A 90 -0.27 -6.34 4.87
N ILE A 91 0.45 -5.28 4.53
CA ILE A 91 -0.10 -4.12 3.82
C ILE A 91 0.57 -4.03 2.45
N GLU A 92 -0.28 -3.94 1.42
CA GLU A 92 0.13 -3.63 0.06
C GLU A 92 -0.21 -2.18 -0.27
N ILE A 93 0.75 -1.44 -0.82
CA ILE A 93 0.64 -0.03 -1.14
C ILE A 93 0.89 0.15 -2.64
N LYS A 94 -0.08 0.73 -3.33
CA LYS A 94 0.02 1.09 -4.74
C LYS A 94 -0.14 2.57 -4.92
N THR A 95 0.60 3.14 -5.84
CA THR A 95 0.56 4.58 -6.11
C THR A 95 0.26 4.87 -7.57
N SER A 96 -0.40 6.00 -7.82
CA SER A 96 -0.84 6.42 -9.14
C SER A 96 -0.75 7.94 -9.27
N LEU A 97 -0.25 8.39 -10.42
CA LEU A 97 -0.50 9.75 -10.92
C LEU A 97 -1.87 9.76 -11.62
N ILE A 98 -2.47 10.94 -11.77
CA ILE A 98 -3.70 11.09 -12.56
C ILE A 98 -3.36 10.90 -14.05
N PRO A 99 -4.00 9.96 -14.77
CA PRO A 99 -3.61 9.64 -16.15
C PRO A 99 -3.73 10.82 -17.12
N TYR A 100 -4.82 11.60 -17.02
CA TYR A 100 -5.14 12.72 -17.90
C TYR A 100 -6.10 13.71 -17.21
N ASN A 101 -6.24 14.92 -17.77
CA ASN A 101 -7.16 15.94 -17.26
C ASN A 101 -8.61 15.49 -17.42
N GLY A 102 -9.39 15.55 -16.33
CA GLY A 102 -10.78 15.09 -16.29
C GLY A 102 -10.97 13.66 -15.80
N PHE A 103 -9.90 12.88 -15.60
CA PHE A 103 -10.02 11.54 -14.99
C PHE A 103 -10.46 11.65 -13.53
N ASN A 104 -11.62 11.08 -13.21
CA ASN A 104 -12.14 11.07 -11.85
C ASN A 104 -11.80 9.74 -11.17
N TYR A 105 -10.71 9.71 -10.41
CA TYR A 105 -10.26 8.50 -9.72
C TYR A 105 -11.28 7.96 -8.70
N ILE A 106 -12.22 8.77 -8.18
CA ILE A 106 -13.28 8.24 -7.31
C ILE A 106 -14.21 7.31 -8.08
N ASN A 107 -14.59 7.69 -9.30
CA ASN A 107 -15.57 6.95 -10.10
C ASN A 107 -14.93 5.92 -11.04
N GLU A 108 -13.71 6.18 -11.48
CA GLU A 108 -13.05 5.40 -12.55
C GLU A 108 -11.83 4.63 -12.07
N GLY A 109 -11.32 4.93 -10.87
CA GLY A 109 -10.11 4.30 -10.36
C GLY A 109 -10.38 2.99 -9.62
N ASP A 110 -9.32 2.19 -9.53
CA ASP A 110 -9.32 0.88 -8.87
C ASP A 110 -8.10 0.77 -7.95
N ILE A 111 -8.22 0.02 -6.86
CA ILE A 111 -7.05 -0.55 -6.19
C ILE A 111 -6.40 -1.53 -7.16
N LYS A 112 -5.12 -1.30 -7.48
CA LYS A 112 -4.38 -2.11 -8.44
C LYS A 112 -4.06 -3.50 -7.87
N ILE A 113 -4.80 -4.51 -8.31
CA ILE A 113 -4.57 -5.92 -7.97
C ILE A 113 -4.22 -6.68 -9.24
N TYR A 114 -2.99 -7.20 -9.33
CA TYR A 114 -2.55 -7.97 -10.49
C TYR A 114 -3.30 -9.29 -10.57
N LYS A 115 -3.86 -9.59 -11.75
CA LYS A 115 -4.41 -10.92 -12.02
C LYS A 115 -3.28 -11.86 -12.42
N LYS A 116 -2.91 -12.75 -11.50
CA LYS A 116 -1.87 -13.78 -11.68
C LYS A 116 -2.49 -15.14 -11.94
N THR A 117 -3.64 -15.41 -11.34
CA THR A 117 -4.39 -16.66 -11.48
C THR A 117 -5.80 -16.40 -12.01
N ASN A 118 -6.66 -17.42 -12.00
CA ASN A 118 -8.08 -17.28 -12.31
C ASN A 118 -8.95 -17.11 -11.06
N ASP A 119 -8.35 -17.12 -9.87
CA ASP A 119 -9.04 -16.94 -8.61
C ASP A 119 -8.53 -15.67 -7.91
N PHE A 120 -9.42 -14.69 -7.80
CA PHE A 120 -9.17 -13.42 -7.13
C PHE A 120 -8.60 -13.60 -5.71
N LYS A 121 -9.08 -14.61 -4.96
CA LYS A 121 -8.66 -14.84 -3.56
C LYS A 121 -7.19 -15.25 -3.46
N ASN A 122 -6.69 -15.94 -4.48
CA ASN A 122 -5.31 -16.41 -4.56
C ASN A 122 -4.35 -15.30 -4.99
N ASP A 123 -4.86 -14.26 -5.65
CA ASP A 123 -4.08 -13.12 -6.10
C ASP A 123 -3.96 -12.00 -5.04
N ILE A 124 -4.72 -12.09 -3.94
CA ILE A 124 -4.56 -11.24 -2.76
C ILE A 124 -3.79 -11.97 -1.66
N TYR A 125 -2.54 -11.56 -1.44
CA TYR A 125 -1.66 -12.07 -0.39
C TYR A 125 -1.49 -11.12 0.80
N TRP A 126 -2.10 -9.95 0.73
CA TRP A 126 -2.10 -8.92 1.76
C TRP A 126 -3.39 -8.96 2.60
N ASP A 127 -3.34 -8.42 3.81
CA ASP A 127 -4.50 -8.28 4.69
C ASP A 127 -5.23 -6.96 4.43
N PHE A 128 -4.47 -5.91 4.07
CA PHE A 128 -4.99 -4.62 3.64
C PHE A 128 -4.32 -4.12 2.37
N GLY A 129 -5.12 -3.58 1.45
CA GLY A 129 -4.67 -2.96 0.22
C GLY A 129 -4.91 -1.46 0.30
N ILE A 130 -3.88 -0.68 -0.04
CA ILE A 130 -3.91 0.77 -0.01
C ILE A 130 -3.57 1.29 -1.41
N GLN A 131 -4.38 2.22 -1.90
CA GLN A 131 -4.13 2.92 -3.15
C GLN A 131 -4.05 4.42 -2.90
N ILE A 132 -2.90 5.00 -3.27
CA ILE A 132 -2.61 6.42 -3.18
C ILE A 132 -2.76 7.04 -4.57
N TYR A 133 -3.50 8.13 -4.66
CA TYR A 133 -3.64 8.96 -5.88
C TYR A 133 -3.02 10.32 -5.65
N PHE A 134 -1.91 10.58 -6.34
CA PHE A 134 -1.29 11.90 -6.38
C PHE A 134 -2.08 12.81 -7.29
N HIS A 135 -2.37 14.04 -6.85
CA HIS A 135 -3.09 15.04 -7.66
C HIS A 135 -2.16 15.75 -8.65
N LYS A 136 -1.38 14.96 -9.40
CA LYS A 136 -0.51 15.40 -10.49
C LYS A 136 -0.83 14.60 -11.74
N TYR A 137 -0.93 15.29 -12.88
CA TYR A 137 -1.10 14.62 -14.15
C TYR A 137 0.19 13.91 -14.58
N ARG A 138 0.04 12.71 -15.12
CA ARG A 138 1.14 11.82 -15.48
C ARG A 138 2.12 12.46 -16.46
N ILE A 139 1.65 12.96 -17.60
CA ILE A 139 2.53 13.45 -18.67
C ILE A 139 3.40 14.64 -18.21
N PRO A 140 2.82 15.75 -17.67
CA PRO A 140 3.63 16.88 -17.22
C PRO A 140 4.59 16.54 -16.07
N TRP A 141 4.21 15.60 -15.21
CA TRP A 141 5.07 15.12 -14.14
C TRP A 141 6.27 14.35 -14.68
N GLU A 142 6.02 13.39 -15.57
CA GLU A 142 7.06 12.55 -16.18
C GLU A 142 8.05 13.39 -17.00
N GLU A 143 7.59 14.40 -17.75
CA GLU A 143 8.44 15.36 -18.46
C GLU A 143 9.35 16.14 -17.50
N ARG A 144 8.79 16.66 -16.40
CA ARG A 144 9.56 17.42 -15.41
C ARG A 144 10.61 16.57 -14.70
N ILE A 145 10.27 15.32 -14.37
CA ILE A 145 11.22 14.35 -13.81
C ILE A 145 12.38 14.12 -14.77
N GLN A 146 12.08 13.88 -16.06
CA GLN A 146 13.11 13.64 -17.07
C GLN A 146 14.05 14.83 -17.19
N ASN A 147 13.49 16.04 -17.28
CA ASN A 147 14.27 17.28 -17.38
C ASN A 147 15.25 17.44 -16.21
N ILE A 148 14.80 17.25 -14.96
CA ILE A 148 15.69 17.33 -13.79
C ILE A 148 16.85 16.35 -13.96
N TYR A 149 16.56 15.07 -14.24
CA TYR A 149 17.62 14.07 -14.42
C TYR A 149 18.50 14.28 -15.68
N GLU A 150 18.13 15.15 -16.62
CA GLU A 150 18.95 15.54 -17.80
C GLU A 150 19.85 16.72 -17.51
N THR A 151 19.33 17.75 -16.84
CA THR A 151 20.03 19.03 -16.68
C THR A 151 20.90 19.08 -15.45
N ASN A 152 20.44 18.49 -14.34
CA ASN A 152 21.13 18.53 -13.06
C ASN A 152 20.52 17.43 -12.19
N GLN A 153 21.28 16.39 -11.85
CA GLN A 153 20.84 15.39 -10.86
C GLN A 153 20.82 15.99 -9.43
N ASP A 154 20.30 17.20 -9.29
CA ASP A 154 20.28 17.96 -8.06
C ASP A 154 19.16 17.44 -7.16
N GLN A 155 19.59 16.84 -6.04
CA GLN A 155 18.70 16.37 -5.00
C GLN A 155 17.79 17.47 -4.45
N LYS A 156 18.22 18.75 -4.48
CA LYS A 156 17.38 19.90 -4.07
C LYS A 156 16.22 20.14 -5.01
N GLU A 157 16.42 19.99 -6.32
CA GLU A 157 15.33 20.13 -7.29
C GLU A 157 14.31 19.00 -7.17
N LEU A 158 14.78 17.76 -6.96
CA LEU A 158 13.92 16.63 -6.68
C LEU A 158 13.13 16.83 -5.37
N LEU A 159 13.80 17.26 -4.30
CA LEU A 159 13.17 17.56 -3.02
C LEU A 159 12.04 18.59 -3.19
N LYS A 160 12.32 19.68 -3.92
CA LYS A 160 11.34 20.72 -4.25
C LYS A 160 10.20 20.20 -5.13
N LEU A 161 10.46 19.28 -6.04
CA LEU A 161 9.42 18.70 -6.89
C LEU A 161 8.48 17.80 -6.07
N TYR A 162 9.03 16.86 -5.31
CA TYR A 162 8.26 15.92 -4.50
C TYR A 162 7.49 16.61 -3.36
N SER A 163 7.97 17.75 -2.84
CA SER A 163 7.22 18.53 -1.84
C SER A 163 5.93 19.15 -2.40
N THR A 164 5.78 19.20 -3.73
CA THR A 164 4.52 19.62 -4.37
C THR A 164 3.49 18.50 -4.50
N LEU A 165 3.85 17.25 -4.13
CA LEU A 165 2.91 16.14 -4.13
C LEU A 165 1.91 16.29 -2.99
N ASN A 166 0.65 16.33 -3.38
CA ASN A 166 -0.50 16.11 -2.53
C ASN A 166 -1.27 14.89 -3.05
N PHE A 167 -2.00 14.23 -2.16
CA PHE A 167 -2.68 13.00 -2.50
C PHE A 167 -3.91 12.73 -1.63
N ASP A 168 -4.73 11.84 -2.17
CA ASP A 168 -5.73 11.09 -1.41
C ASP A 168 -5.33 9.63 -1.30
N LEU A 169 -5.89 8.97 -0.30
CA LEU A 169 -5.62 7.58 0.03
C LEU A 169 -6.94 6.84 0.18
N PHE A 170 -6.95 5.62 -0.34
CA PHE A 170 -8.06 4.68 -0.21
C PHE A 170 -7.53 3.35 0.28
N TRP A 171 -8.27 2.70 1.19
CA TRP A 171 -7.89 1.42 1.74
C TRP A 171 -9.07 0.44 1.71
N ILE A 172 -8.74 -0.85 1.66
CA ILE A 172 -9.70 -1.95 1.73
C ILE A 172 -9.09 -3.13 2.48
N SER A 173 -9.90 -3.84 3.27
CA SER A 173 -9.49 -5.14 3.81
C SER A 173 -9.55 -6.23 2.73
N ARG A 174 -8.78 -7.30 2.91
CA ARG A 174 -8.83 -8.46 2.00
C ARG A 174 -10.25 -9.00 1.81
N GLN A 175 -11.01 -9.12 2.89
CA GLN A 175 -12.38 -9.65 2.85
C GLN A 175 -13.30 -8.73 2.03
N ASN A 176 -13.21 -7.42 2.22
CA ASN A 176 -14.01 -6.45 1.49
C ASN A 176 -13.60 -6.39 0.01
N ALA A 177 -12.31 -6.53 -0.31
CA ALA A 177 -11.85 -6.62 -1.70
C ALA A 177 -12.42 -7.86 -2.41
N ILE A 178 -12.43 -9.02 -1.73
CA ILE A 178 -13.03 -10.25 -2.24
C ILE A 178 -14.52 -10.06 -2.50
N PHE A 179 -15.22 -9.41 -1.58
CA PHE A 179 -16.64 -9.12 -1.71
C PHE A 179 -16.91 -8.16 -2.89
N ALA A 180 -16.20 -7.04 -2.96
CA ALA A 180 -16.35 -6.04 -4.02
C ALA A 180 -16.10 -6.66 -5.42
N ASN A 181 -15.06 -7.48 -5.56
CA ASN A 181 -14.80 -8.16 -6.84
C ASN A 181 -15.88 -9.18 -7.20
N SER A 182 -16.45 -9.88 -6.21
CA SER A 182 -17.49 -10.89 -6.45
C SER A 182 -18.80 -10.30 -6.98
N LEU A 183 -19.09 -9.04 -6.64
CA LEU A 183 -20.28 -8.32 -7.08
C LEU A 183 -20.13 -7.64 -8.45
N SER A 184 -18.89 -7.45 -8.92
CA SER A 184 -18.65 -6.75 -10.19
C SER A 184 -19.04 -7.61 -11.39
N LEU A 185 -19.84 -7.04 -12.30
CA LEU A 185 -20.20 -7.66 -13.59
C LEU A 185 -18.95 -7.83 -14.46
N ASP A 186 -18.13 -6.78 -14.54
CA ASP A 186 -16.82 -6.82 -15.18
C ASP A 186 -15.75 -7.04 -14.12
N LYS A 187 -15.12 -8.22 -14.11
CA LYS A 187 -14.16 -8.58 -13.05
C LYS A 187 -12.75 -8.09 -13.29
N ILE A 188 -12.41 -7.67 -14.50
CA ILE A 188 -11.03 -7.37 -14.90
C ILE A 188 -10.91 -6.10 -15.75
N TRP A 189 -9.71 -5.51 -15.77
CA TRP A 189 -9.32 -4.43 -16.68
C TRP A 189 -7.87 -4.58 -17.12
N TYR A 190 -7.48 -3.84 -18.15
CA TYR A 190 -6.19 -3.99 -18.82
C TYR A 190 -5.42 -2.66 -18.85
N HIS A 191 -4.11 -2.72 -18.61
CA HIS A 191 -3.22 -1.58 -18.80
C HIS A 191 -1.77 -2.03 -19.01
N ALA A 192 -1.08 -1.45 -19.99
CA ALA A 192 0.34 -1.69 -20.27
C ALA A 192 0.71 -3.19 -20.30
N ASN A 193 -0.06 -3.99 -21.05
CA ASN A 193 0.06 -5.45 -21.20
C ASN A 193 -0.15 -6.27 -19.91
N LYS A 194 -0.66 -5.64 -18.84
CA LYS A 194 -1.02 -6.31 -17.60
C LYS A 194 -2.53 -6.39 -17.45
N VAL A 195 -2.96 -7.47 -16.81
CA VAL A 195 -4.36 -7.71 -16.46
C VAL A 195 -4.52 -7.49 -14.96
N TYR A 196 -5.57 -6.79 -14.60
CA TYR A 196 -5.89 -6.43 -13.22
C TYR A 196 -7.28 -6.90 -12.88
N TRP A 197 -7.48 -7.24 -11.62
CA TRP A 197 -8.83 -7.40 -11.08
C TRP A 197 -9.46 -6.02 -10.82
N ARG A 198 -10.78 -5.93 -11.01
CA ARG A 198 -11.58 -4.77 -10.61
C ARG A 198 -11.74 -4.75 -9.10
N CYS A 199 -11.47 -3.60 -8.51
CA CYS A 199 -11.64 -3.26 -7.11
C CYS A 199 -11.86 -1.75 -7.02
N PRO A 200 -13.08 -1.26 -7.32
CA PRO A 200 -13.34 0.15 -7.50
C PRO A 200 -13.09 0.97 -6.23
N ILE A 201 -12.54 2.16 -6.39
CA ILE A 201 -12.22 3.04 -5.25
C ILE A 201 -13.46 3.54 -4.52
N ILE A 202 -14.58 3.68 -5.23
CA ILE A 202 -15.84 4.10 -4.63
C ILE A 202 -16.32 3.13 -3.52
N GLU A 203 -15.90 1.85 -3.60
CA GLU A 203 -16.17 0.81 -2.59
C GLU A 203 -15.12 0.79 -1.48
N CYS A 204 -14.08 1.63 -1.60
CA CYS A 204 -12.96 1.69 -0.67
C CYS A 204 -13.13 2.82 0.34
N ASN A 205 -12.51 2.65 1.49
CA ASN A 205 -12.59 3.62 2.56
C ASN A 205 -11.52 4.70 2.38
N ARG A 206 -11.91 5.97 2.50
CA ARG A 206 -11.01 7.12 2.35
C ARG A 206 -10.45 7.65 3.67
N ASN A 207 -11.00 7.21 4.79
CA ASN A 207 -10.68 7.72 6.12
C ASN A 207 -9.58 6.89 6.76
N PHE A 208 -8.42 7.50 6.96
CA PHE A 208 -7.29 6.81 7.58
C PHE A 208 -7.54 6.46 9.05
N TYR A 209 -8.33 7.23 9.79
CA TYR A 209 -8.69 6.85 11.17
C TYR A 209 -9.51 5.56 11.21
N GLU A 210 -10.38 5.36 10.23
CA GLU A 210 -11.14 4.12 10.10
C GLU A 210 -10.24 2.93 9.72
N PHE A 211 -9.13 3.17 9.02
CA PHE A 211 -8.10 2.15 8.81
C PHE A 211 -7.46 1.70 10.13
N ILE A 212 -7.06 2.66 10.97
CA ILE A 212 -6.48 2.36 12.30
C ILE A 212 -7.46 1.59 13.17
N ILE A 213 -8.73 2.01 13.22
CA ILE A 213 -9.76 1.29 13.98
C ILE A 213 -10.02 -0.09 13.38
N GLY A 214 -10.06 -0.22 12.05
CA GLY A 214 -10.21 -1.49 11.36
C GLY A 214 -9.08 -2.47 11.67
N LEU A 215 -7.83 -1.99 11.73
CA LEU A 215 -6.67 -2.79 12.16
C LEU A 215 -6.84 -3.29 13.60
N LEU A 216 -7.17 -2.39 14.54
CA LEU A 216 -7.34 -2.75 15.95
C LEU A 216 -8.48 -3.76 16.15
N ASN A 217 -9.62 -3.55 15.50
CA ASN A 217 -10.74 -4.49 15.55
C ASN A 217 -10.33 -5.85 15.00
N GLY A 218 -9.64 -5.89 13.85
CA GLY A 218 -9.14 -7.15 13.27
C GLY A 218 -8.19 -7.91 14.21
N ILE A 219 -7.30 -7.20 14.91
CA ILE A 219 -6.41 -7.77 15.91
C ILE A 219 -7.21 -8.35 17.08
N ILE A 220 -8.13 -7.56 17.65
CA ILE A 220 -8.96 -7.97 18.79
C ILE A 220 -9.79 -9.20 18.43
N ASP A 221 -10.50 -9.16 17.29
CA ASP A 221 -11.38 -10.24 16.86
C ASP A 221 -10.61 -11.55 16.64
N THR A 222 -9.42 -11.48 16.02
CA THR A 222 -8.56 -12.65 15.82
C THR A 222 -8.12 -13.26 17.15
N GLN A 223 -7.65 -12.42 18.08
CA GLN A 223 -7.21 -12.90 19.40
C GLN A 223 -8.38 -13.46 20.22
N CYS A 224 -9.55 -12.85 20.18
CA CYS A 224 -10.75 -13.35 20.84
C CYS A 224 -11.19 -14.72 20.29
N GLN A 225 -11.08 -14.93 18.97
CA GLN A 225 -11.38 -16.22 18.34
C GLN A 225 -10.41 -17.31 18.79
N GLU A 226 -9.10 -17.03 18.79
CA GLU A 226 -8.07 -17.96 19.25
C GLU A 226 -8.27 -18.37 20.71
N ILE A 227 -8.52 -17.40 21.60
CA ILE A 227 -8.80 -17.65 23.01
C ILE A 227 -10.08 -18.51 23.17
N SER A 228 -11.11 -18.22 22.39
CA SER A 228 -12.37 -18.97 22.43
C SER A 228 -12.18 -20.42 21.97
N MET A 229 -11.39 -20.65 20.92
CA MET A 229 -11.04 -22.00 20.47
C MET A 229 -10.27 -22.78 21.54
N LEU A 230 -9.27 -22.15 22.18
CA LEU A 230 -8.52 -22.76 23.27
C LEU A 230 -9.43 -23.10 24.47
N LYS A 231 -10.31 -22.17 24.86
CA LYS A 231 -11.29 -22.40 25.94
C LYS A 231 -12.17 -23.61 25.64
N ASN A 232 -12.72 -23.70 24.43
CA ASN A 232 -13.57 -24.83 24.02
C ASN A 232 -12.80 -26.16 24.03
N TYR A 233 -11.55 -26.15 23.55
CA TYR A 233 -10.68 -27.31 23.60
C TYR A 233 -10.44 -27.80 25.04
N ILE A 234 -10.13 -26.89 25.97
CA ILE A 234 -9.95 -27.21 27.39
C ILE A 234 -11.22 -27.82 27.99
N LEU A 235 -12.39 -27.20 27.72
CA LEU A 235 -13.67 -27.69 28.23
C LEU A 235 -14.01 -29.09 27.71
N SER A 236 -13.79 -29.36 26.42
CA SER A 236 -14.08 -30.67 25.81
C SER A 236 -13.17 -31.81 26.30
N ASN A 237 -11.96 -31.50 26.75
CA ASN A 237 -10.98 -32.51 27.19
C ASN A 237 -10.98 -32.76 28.70
N ASN A 238 -11.56 -31.85 29.49
CA ASN A 238 -11.73 -32.02 30.95
C ASN A 238 -13.09 -32.62 31.34
N THR A 239 -13.92 -33.03 30.37
CA THR A 239 -15.17 -33.76 30.58
C THR A 239 -15.03 -35.28 30.35
N LYS A 240 -13.82 -35.82 30.40
CA LYS A 240 -13.52 -37.26 30.45
C LYS A 240 -12.90 -37.60 31.80
#